data_AF-A0A7S2TRQ5-F1
#
_entry.id   AF-A0A7S2TRQ5-F1
#
_cell.length_a   1.000
_cell.length_b   1.000
_cell.length_c   1.000
_cell.angle_alpha   90.00
_cell.angle_beta   90.00
_cell.angle_gamma   90.00
#
_symmetry.space_group_name_H-M   'P 1'
#
loop_
_entity.id
_entity.type
_entity.pdbx_description
1 polymer ?
#
loop_
_entity_poly.entity_id
_entity_poly.type
_entity_poly.pdbx_seq_one_letter_code
_entity_poly.pdbx_strand_id
1 'polypeptide(L)'
;VRENIVPRRGVRLTQPGGTVSGYVHNVTKTHVQEAKMGTIGVILAVKGAPGSDTAQALGNKIAMHVAAAKPEYLSDQHVPPEHLENQRNLLAEIARSEGKPEKVVEKMVEGRLRKFFNETCLLNQAYLIHEGDDAAPTVAKVLKQQGANMGAPEPLELTSFHCFRLGEKSSKE
;
A
#
# COMPACT_ATOMS: atom_id res chain seq x y z
N VAL A 1 33.74 -5.53 -12.24
CA VAL A 1 32.98 -4.29 -12.48
C VAL A 1 33.75 -3.15 -11.83
N ARG A 2 34.01 -2.03 -12.53
CA ARG A 2 34.71 -0.84 -12.00
C ARG A 2 33.72 0.22 -11.50
N GLU A 3 32.66 -0.23 -10.84
CA GLU A 3 31.59 0.63 -10.33
C GLU A 3 31.47 0.44 -8.82
N ASN A 4 30.99 1.47 -8.13
CA ASN A 4 30.69 1.38 -6.70
C ASN A 4 29.34 0.66 -6.50
N ILE A 5 29.38 -0.55 -5.95
CA ILE A 5 28.19 -1.36 -5.67
C ILE A 5 28.03 -1.46 -4.16
N VAL A 6 26.96 -0.86 -3.63
CA VAL A 6 26.69 -0.82 -2.19
C VAL A 6 25.28 -1.32 -1.91
N PRO A 7 25.11 -2.38 -1.07
CA PRO A 7 23.81 -2.73 -0.53
C PRO A 7 23.31 -1.60 0.34
N ARG A 8 22.24 -0.92 -0.10
CA ARG A 8 21.76 0.29 0.59
C ARG A 8 20.77 -0.01 1.72
N ARG A 9 19.84 -0.94 1.47
CA ARG A 9 18.74 -1.27 2.38
C ARG A 9 18.21 -2.66 2.06
N GLY A 10 17.65 -3.31 3.08
CA GLY A 10 16.98 -4.59 2.96
C GLY A 10 15.98 -4.77 4.09
N VAL A 11 14.96 -5.58 3.85
CA VAL A 11 13.98 -5.98 4.86
C VAL A 11 13.72 -7.46 4.72
N ARG A 12 13.39 -8.11 5.84
CA ARG A 12 12.89 -9.48 5.84
C ARG A 12 11.50 -9.47 6.44
N LEU A 13 10.57 -10.12 5.76
CA LEU A 13 9.18 -10.24 6.18
C LEU A 13 8.85 -11.71 6.46
N THR A 14 8.12 -11.96 7.54
CA THR A 14 7.68 -13.29 7.95
C THR A 14 6.24 -13.22 8.40
N GLN A 15 5.41 -14.17 7.96
CA GLN A 15 4.00 -14.24 8.32
C GLN A 15 3.60 -15.66 8.71
N PRO A 16 3.73 -16.05 9.99
CA PRO A 16 3.19 -17.30 10.48
C PRO A 16 1.67 -17.37 10.23
N GLY A 17 1.17 -18.53 9.78
CA GLY A 17 -0.25 -18.72 9.51
C GLY A 17 -0.79 -17.89 8.34
N GLY A 18 0.07 -17.48 7.42
CA GLY A 18 -0.31 -16.72 6.24
C GLY A 18 0.67 -16.90 5.08
N THR A 19 0.77 -15.90 4.23
CA THR A 19 1.62 -15.89 3.04
C THR A 19 2.44 -14.61 2.98
N VAL A 20 3.62 -14.70 2.37
CA VAL A 20 4.43 -13.56 1.98
C VAL A 20 4.48 -13.53 0.46
N SER A 21 4.04 -12.42 -0.12
CA SER A 21 3.94 -12.22 -1.56
C SER A 21 4.81 -11.06 -2.01
N GLY A 22 5.16 -11.04 -3.30
CA GLY A 22 6.06 -10.02 -3.83
C GLY A 22 5.88 -9.76 -5.31
N TYR A 23 6.24 -8.55 -5.71
CA TYR A 23 6.17 -8.09 -7.08
C TYR A 23 7.41 -7.29 -7.43
N VAL A 24 7.95 -7.52 -8.63
CA VAL A 24 9.09 -6.76 -9.17
C VAL A 24 8.64 -6.12 -10.47
N HIS A 25 8.76 -4.80 -10.57
CA HIS A 25 8.41 -4.02 -11.74
C HIS A 25 9.65 -3.67 -12.58
N ASN A 26 9.47 -3.55 -13.90
CA ASN A 26 10.53 -3.29 -14.88
C ASN A 26 11.71 -4.26 -14.73
N VAL A 27 11.39 -5.55 -14.79
CA VAL A 27 12.37 -6.61 -14.66
C VAL A 27 13.36 -6.56 -15.83
N THR A 28 14.65 -6.47 -15.53
CA THR A 28 15.70 -6.58 -16.54
C THR A 28 15.96 -8.03 -16.90
N LYS A 29 16.37 -8.29 -18.14
CA LYS A 29 16.81 -9.62 -18.55
C LYS A 29 18.16 -9.90 -17.89
N THR A 30 18.19 -10.86 -16.98
CA THR A 30 19.41 -11.31 -16.31
C THR A 30 19.88 -12.62 -16.94
N HIS A 31 21.18 -12.88 -16.89
CA HIS A 31 21.75 -14.19 -17.26
C HIS A 31 21.55 -15.25 -16.16
N VAL A 32 21.00 -14.85 -15.02
CA VAL A 32 20.72 -15.72 -13.88
C VAL A 32 19.22 -16.02 -13.87
N GLN A 33 18.84 -17.23 -14.29
CA GLN A 33 17.44 -17.62 -14.52
C GLN A 33 16.51 -17.41 -13.33
N GLU A 34 17.03 -17.44 -12.09
CA GLU A 34 16.23 -17.35 -10.87
C GLU A 34 16.17 -15.93 -10.27
N ALA A 35 17.06 -15.03 -10.68
CA ALA A 35 17.16 -13.69 -10.09
C ALA A 35 16.32 -12.68 -10.86
N LYS A 36 15.19 -12.26 -10.28
CA LYS A 36 14.39 -11.13 -10.77
C LYS A 36 14.97 -9.82 -10.23
N MET A 37 15.61 -9.04 -11.10
CA MET A 37 16.09 -7.69 -10.81
C MET A 37 15.21 -6.67 -11.52
N GLY A 38 14.77 -5.62 -10.84
CA GLY A 38 13.96 -4.56 -11.42
C GLY A 38 14.14 -3.23 -10.72
N THR A 39 13.42 -2.20 -11.19
CA THR A 39 13.54 -0.85 -10.62
C THR A 39 12.63 -0.61 -9.42
N ILE A 40 11.61 -1.45 -9.24
CA ILE A 40 10.72 -1.45 -8.08
C ILE A 40 10.57 -2.88 -7.56
N GLY A 41 10.75 -3.08 -6.26
CA GLY A 41 10.49 -4.34 -5.58
C GLY A 41 9.50 -4.12 -4.44
N VAL A 42 8.45 -4.93 -4.39
CA VAL A 42 7.43 -4.90 -3.34
C VAL A 42 7.39 -6.26 -2.66
N ILE A 43 7.28 -6.26 -1.34
CA ILE A 43 7.01 -7.43 -0.51
C ILE A 43 5.88 -7.10 0.46
N LEU A 44 4.98 -8.03 0.70
CA LEU A 44 3.89 -7.87 1.66
C LEU A 44 3.53 -9.18 2.34
N ALA A 45 2.89 -9.08 3.50
CA ALA A 45 2.44 -10.20 4.30
C ALA A 45 0.91 -10.18 4.42
N VAL A 46 0.30 -11.33 4.19
CA VAL A 46 -1.14 -11.56 4.34
C VAL A 46 -1.32 -12.69 5.35
N LYS A 47 -2.03 -12.42 6.44
CA LYS A 47 -2.46 -13.42 7.41
C LYS A 47 -3.72 -14.11 6.90
N GLY A 48 -3.83 -15.41 7.18
CA GLY A 48 -4.96 -16.25 6.76
C GLY A 48 -4.65 -17.06 5.50
N ALA A 49 -5.41 -18.13 5.31
CA ALA A 49 -5.27 -19.09 4.19
C ALA A 49 -3.82 -19.54 3.91
N PRO A 50 -3.08 -20.07 4.92
CA PRO A 50 -1.70 -20.49 4.74
C PRO A 50 -1.58 -21.57 3.66
N GLY A 51 -0.56 -21.44 2.80
CA GLY A 51 -0.32 -22.39 1.70
C GLY A 51 -1.31 -22.31 0.54
N SER A 52 -2.22 -21.32 0.51
CA SER A 52 -3.14 -21.15 -0.60
C SER A 52 -2.49 -20.40 -1.77
N ASP A 53 -2.47 -21.05 -2.94
CA ASP A 53 -2.05 -20.41 -4.19
C ASP A 53 -2.92 -19.21 -4.56
N THR A 54 -4.20 -19.25 -4.22
CA THR A 54 -5.13 -18.13 -4.43
C THR A 54 -4.77 -16.94 -3.56
N ALA A 55 -4.43 -17.16 -2.28
CA ALA A 55 -3.96 -16.09 -1.40
C ALA A 55 -2.63 -15.51 -1.89
N GLN A 56 -1.71 -16.38 -2.37
CA GLN A 56 -0.45 -15.95 -2.96
C GLN A 56 -0.65 -15.10 -4.22
N ALA A 57 -1.55 -15.52 -5.12
CA ALA A 57 -1.89 -14.78 -6.32
C ALA A 57 -2.51 -13.41 -5.99
N LEU A 58 -3.43 -13.37 -5.02
CA LEU A 58 -4.01 -12.13 -4.52
C LEU A 58 -2.93 -11.20 -3.94
N GLY A 59 -2.05 -11.72 -3.08
CA GLY A 59 -0.94 -10.96 -2.50
C GLY A 59 -0.01 -10.39 -3.57
N ASN A 60 0.32 -11.16 -4.61
CA ASN A 60 1.12 -10.66 -5.74
C ASN A 60 0.42 -9.52 -6.50
N LYS A 61 -0.90 -9.62 -6.71
CA LYS A 61 -1.66 -8.53 -7.36
C LYS A 61 -1.76 -7.28 -6.47
N ILE A 62 -1.90 -7.44 -5.15
CA ILE A 62 -1.84 -6.31 -4.22
C ILE A 62 -0.44 -5.70 -4.19
N ALA A 63 0.63 -6.49 -4.30
CA ALA A 63 1.99 -5.99 -4.40
C ALA A 63 2.19 -5.16 -5.68
N MET A 64 1.57 -5.56 -6.78
CA MET A 64 1.52 -4.76 -8.01
C MET A 64 0.73 -3.45 -7.82
N HIS A 65 -0.40 -3.49 -7.11
CA HIS A 65 -1.13 -2.28 -6.73
C HIS A 65 -0.25 -1.33 -5.90
N VAL A 66 0.46 -1.81 -4.88
CA VAL A 66 1.38 -1.00 -4.06
C VAL A 66 2.50 -0.36 -4.91
N ALA A 67 3.03 -1.08 -5.89
CA ALA A 67 4.04 -0.54 -6.81
C ALA A 67 3.52 0.69 -7.57
N ALA A 68 2.25 0.66 -8.00
CA ALA A 68 1.60 1.70 -8.78
C ALA A 68 1.01 2.84 -7.91
N ALA A 69 0.23 2.51 -6.88
CA ALA A 69 -0.54 3.44 -6.05
C ALA A 69 0.30 4.13 -4.97
N LYS A 70 1.48 3.60 -4.65
CA LYS A 70 2.45 4.19 -3.70
C LYS A 70 1.85 4.58 -2.33
N PRO A 71 1.10 3.70 -1.65
CA PRO A 71 0.65 3.98 -0.29
C PRO A 71 1.85 4.21 0.63
N GLU A 72 1.66 5.09 1.61
CA GLU A 72 2.64 5.39 2.66
C GLU A 72 2.33 4.61 3.94
N TYR A 73 1.04 4.36 4.20
CA TYR A 73 0.56 3.70 5.40
C TYR A 73 -0.29 2.49 5.05
N LEU A 74 -0.37 1.54 5.98
CA LEU A 74 -1.25 0.37 5.83
C LEU A 74 -2.72 0.78 5.97
N SER A 75 -3.04 1.52 7.03
CA SER A 75 -4.38 1.97 7.37
C SER A 75 -4.32 3.32 8.10
N ASP A 76 -5.47 3.93 8.33
CA ASP A 76 -5.59 5.22 9.02
C ASP A 76 -4.96 5.22 10.42
N GLN A 77 -5.00 4.07 11.09
CA GLN A 77 -4.40 3.87 12.41
C GLN A 77 -2.87 3.90 12.40
N HIS A 78 -2.27 3.68 11.23
CA HIS A 78 -0.81 3.71 11.06
C HIS A 78 -0.29 5.11 10.71
N VAL A 79 -1.18 6.10 10.50
CA VAL A 79 -0.79 7.48 10.27
C VAL A 79 -0.38 8.11 11.62
N PRO A 80 0.84 8.68 11.74
CA PRO A 80 1.27 9.33 12.98
C PRO A 80 0.28 10.44 13.39
N PRO A 81 -0.16 10.49 14.67
CA PRO A 81 -1.11 11.50 15.14
C PRO A 81 -0.63 12.93 14.86
N GLU A 82 0.65 13.21 15.06
CA GLU A 82 1.28 14.51 14.77
C GLU A 82 1.15 14.89 13.30
N HIS A 83 1.29 13.92 12.38
CA HIS A 83 1.17 14.17 10.96
C HIS A 83 -0.28 14.46 10.58
N LEU A 84 -1.22 13.72 11.16
CA LEU A 84 -2.65 13.91 10.94
C LEU A 84 -3.14 15.27 11.46
N GLU A 85 -2.69 15.69 12.65
CA GLU A 85 -3.01 16.99 13.23
C GLU A 85 -2.45 18.14 12.39
N ASN A 86 -1.19 18.04 11.97
CA ASN A 86 -0.56 19.01 11.08
C ASN A 86 -1.34 19.13 9.75
N GLN A 87 -1.71 17.98 9.16
CA GLN A 87 -2.51 17.96 7.93
C GLN A 87 -3.87 18.61 8.14
N ARG A 88 -4.55 18.32 9.25
CA ARG A 88 -5.85 18.92 9.61
C ARG A 88 -5.75 20.44 9.74
N ASN A 89 -4.72 20.93 10.45
CA ASN A 89 -4.48 22.35 10.67
C ASN A 89 -4.21 23.08 9.36
N LEU A 90 -3.36 22.51 8.50
CA LEU A 90 -3.07 23.05 7.17
C LEU A 90 -4.35 23.14 6.32
N LEU A 91 -5.15 22.07 6.28
CA LEU A 91 -6.40 22.05 5.51
C LEU A 91 -7.42 23.08 6.04
N ALA A 92 -7.48 23.28 7.36
CA ALA A 92 -8.34 24.27 7.99
C ALA A 92 -7.91 25.70 7.65
N GLU A 93 -6.60 25.98 7.71
CA GLU A 93 -6.02 27.27 7.32
C GLU A 93 -6.30 27.60 5.86
N ILE A 94 -6.09 26.63 4.95
CA ILE A 94 -6.43 26.79 3.52
C ILE A 94 -7.92 27.14 3.38
N ALA A 95 -8.83 26.38 4.01
CA ALA A 95 -10.27 26.62 3.88
C ALA A 95 -10.71 27.98 4.48
N ARG A 96 -10.11 28.44 5.58
CA ARG A 96 -10.36 29.78 6.14
C ARG A 96 -9.83 30.88 5.23
N SER A 97 -8.66 30.69 4.61
CA SER A 97 -8.07 31.64 3.66
C SER A 97 -8.94 31.82 2.41
N GLU A 98 -9.73 30.80 2.04
CA GLU A 98 -10.74 30.85 0.97
C GLU A 98 -12.03 31.60 1.38
N GLY A 99 -12.08 32.18 2.58
CA GLY A 99 -13.21 32.97 3.09
C GLY A 99 -14.45 32.15 3.47
N LYS A 100 -14.28 30.85 3.74
CA LYS A 100 -15.40 29.96 4.09
C LYS A 100 -15.85 30.14 5.55
N PRO A 101 -17.16 30.08 5.85
CA PRO A 101 -17.64 30.05 7.24
C PRO A 101 -17.14 28.81 8.01
N GLU A 102 -16.95 28.90 9.33
CA GLU A 102 -16.33 27.83 10.14
C GLU A 102 -17.06 26.47 10.00
N LYS A 103 -18.40 26.47 9.94
CA LYS A 103 -19.19 25.25 9.69
C LYS A 103 -18.90 24.58 8.33
N VAL A 104 -18.50 25.36 7.34
CA VAL A 104 -18.12 24.88 6.01
C VAL A 104 -16.66 24.42 6.03
N VAL A 105 -15.79 25.12 6.75
CA VAL A 105 -14.38 24.74 6.98
C VAL A 105 -14.29 23.34 7.57
N GLU A 106 -15.02 23.05 8.65
CA GLU A 106 -15.00 21.73 9.29
C GLU A 106 -15.37 20.61 8.32
N LYS A 107 -16.47 20.78 7.56
CA LYS A 107 -16.90 19.79 6.55
C LYS A 107 -15.90 19.64 5.40
N MET A 108 -15.27 20.72 4.97
CA MET A 108 -14.24 20.68 3.93
C MET A 108 -12.99 19.94 4.40
N VAL A 109 -12.56 20.20 5.64
CA VAL A 109 -11.42 19.51 6.26
C VAL A 109 -11.69 18.02 6.36
N GLU A 110 -12.87 17.61 6.84
CA GLU A 110 -13.25 16.20 6.92
C GLU A 110 -13.23 15.51 5.54
N GLY A 111 -13.82 16.13 4.52
CA GLY A 111 -13.81 15.61 3.16
C GLY A 111 -12.40 15.49 2.57
N ARG A 112 -11.54 16.49 2.80
CA ARG A 112 -10.13 16.49 2.33
C ARG A 112 -9.28 15.47 3.11
N LEU A 113 -9.52 15.27 4.41
CA LEU A 113 -8.87 14.21 5.20
C LEU A 113 -9.29 12.81 4.73
N ARG A 114 -10.57 12.60 4.42
CA ARG A 114 -11.02 11.34 3.83
C ARG A 114 -10.31 11.05 2.51
N LYS A 115 -10.14 12.07 1.66
CA LYS A 115 -9.37 11.95 0.42
C LYS A 115 -7.90 11.60 0.70
N PHE A 116 -7.27 12.28 1.66
CA PHE A 116 -5.91 11.97 2.09
C PHE A 116 -5.76 10.49 2.47
N PHE A 117 -6.63 9.96 3.33
CA PHE A 117 -6.61 8.55 3.71
C PHE A 117 -6.81 7.60 2.51
N ASN A 118 -7.71 7.95 1.58
CA ASN A 118 -7.91 7.15 0.37
C ASN A 118 -6.68 7.14 -0.56
N GLU A 119 -5.82 8.15 -0.49
CA GLU A 119 -4.61 8.27 -1.32
C GLU A 119 -3.37 7.69 -0.62
N THR A 120 -3.26 7.80 0.71
CA THR A 120 -2.05 7.42 1.46
C THR A 120 -2.14 6.07 2.16
N CYS A 121 -3.33 5.58 2.51
CA CYS A 121 -3.53 4.32 3.23
C CYS A 121 -3.90 3.19 2.27
N LEU A 122 -3.06 2.15 2.18
CA LEU A 122 -3.24 1.01 1.28
C LEU A 122 -4.65 0.39 1.37
N LEU A 123 -5.16 0.15 2.58
CA LEU A 123 -6.46 -0.50 2.76
C LEU A 123 -7.65 0.33 2.27
N ASN A 124 -7.48 1.65 2.17
CA ASN A 124 -8.50 2.60 1.72
C ASN A 124 -8.41 2.91 0.22
N GLN A 125 -7.27 2.63 -0.41
CA GLN A 125 -7.06 2.88 -1.83
C GLN A 125 -8.03 2.07 -2.68
N ALA A 126 -8.50 2.71 -3.76
CA ALA A 126 -9.25 2.05 -4.83
C ALA A 126 -8.33 1.06 -5.55
N TYR A 127 -8.76 -0.20 -5.64
CA TYR A 127 -7.92 -1.28 -6.13
C TYR A 127 -7.68 -1.17 -7.64
N LEU A 128 -6.46 -0.81 -8.04
CA LEU A 128 -6.08 -0.56 -9.43
C LEU A 128 -6.14 -1.79 -10.36
N ILE A 129 -6.14 -3.01 -9.81
CA ILE A 129 -6.13 -4.26 -10.61
C ILE A 129 -7.53 -4.89 -10.65
N HIS A 130 -8.58 -4.09 -10.43
CA HIS A 130 -9.95 -4.54 -10.62
C HIS A 130 -10.26 -4.66 -12.12
N GLU A 131 -11.11 -5.62 -12.46
CA GLU A 131 -11.61 -5.82 -13.82
C GLU A 131 -13.11 -5.47 -13.81
N GLY A 132 -13.57 -4.72 -14.81
CA GLY A 132 -14.97 -4.29 -14.96
C GLY A 132 -15.15 -2.77 -15.03
N ASP A 133 -16.35 -2.34 -15.42
CA ASP A 133 -16.71 -0.92 -15.58
C ASP A 133 -17.26 -0.29 -14.28
N ASP A 134 -17.52 -1.11 -13.27
CA ASP A 134 -18.04 -0.67 -11.97
C ASP A 134 -16.97 0.08 -11.16
N ALA A 135 -17.43 0.85 -10.16
CA ALA A 135 -16.54 1.55 -9.25
C ALA A 135 -15.60 0.57 -8.51
N ALA A 136 -14.30 0.79 -8.66
CA ALA A 136 -13.25 -0.02 -8.06
C ALA A 136 -13.48 -0.22 -6.54
N PRO A 137 -13.52 -1.47 -6.04
CA PRO A 137 -13.56 -1.72 -4.61
C PRO A 137 -12.24 -1.26 -3.95
N THR A 138 -12.27 -1.00 -2.65
CA THR A 138 -11.04 -0.73 -1.91
C THR A 138 -10.22 -2.01 -1.71
N VAL A 139 -8.91 -1.90 -1.48
CA VAL A 139 -8.06 -3.05 -1.18
C VAL A 139 -8.60 -3.87 0.00
N ALA A 140 -9.10 -3.22 1.06
CA ALA A 140 -9.74 -3.91 2.18
C ALA A 140 -10.97 -4.72 1.76
N LYS A 141 -11.81 -4.18 0.86
CA LYS A 141 -12.98 -4.90 0.34
C LYS A 141 -12.54 -6.10 -0.50
N VAL A 142 -11.51 -5.95 -1.32
CA VAL A 142 -10.96 -7.05 -2.12
C VAL A 142 -10.45 -8.18 -1.23
N LEU A 143 -9.67 -7.87 -0.19
CA LEU A 143 -9.19 -8.86 0.79
C LEU A 143 -10.33 -9.64 1.44
N LYS A 144 -11.37 -8.91 1.90
CA LYS A 144 -12.54 -9.51 2.53
C LYS A 144 -13.33 -10.42 1.57
N GLN A 145 -13.60 -9.94 0.35
CA GLN A 145 -14.36 -10.69 -0.66
C GLN A 145 -13.61 -11.95 -1.08
N GLN A 146 -12.30 -11.84 -1.35
CA GLN A 146 -11.50 -12.99 -1.76
C GLN A 146 -11.34 -14.00 -0.62
N GLY A 147 -11.13 -13.55 0.62
CA GLY A 147 -11.12 -14.43 1.78
C GLY A 147 -12.41 -15.25 1.93
N ALA A 148 -13.57 -14.61 1.74
CA ALA A 148 -14.87 -15.29 1.77
C ALA A 148 -15.01 -16.29 0.61
N ASN A 149 -14.63 -15.91 -0.61
CA ASN A 149 -14.68 -16.80 -1.79
C ASN A 149 -13.80 -18.05 -1.64
N MET A 150 -12.72 -17.94 -0.87
CA MET A 150 -11.81 -19.03 -0.56
C MET A 150 -12.25 -19.90 0.61
N GLY A 151 -13.36 -19.56 1.28
CA GLY A 151 -13.81 -20.27 2.48
C GLY A 151 -12.84 -20.13 3.66
N ALA A 152 -12.07 -19.04 3.74
CA ALA A 152 -11.16 -18.82 4.85
C ALA A 152 -11.96 -18.67 6.16
N PRO A 153 -11.57 -19.35 7.26
CA PRO A 153 -12.29 -19.29 8.53
C PRO A 153 -12.23 -17.91 9.19
N GLU A 154 -11.18 -17.14 8.88
CA GLU A 154 -11.01 -15.75 9.27
C GLU A 154 -10.78 -14.88 8.03
N PRO A 155 -11.19 -13.59 8.04
CA PRO A 155 -10.88 -12.66 6.97
C PRO A 155 -9.37 -12.55 6.71
N LEU A 156 -8.99 -12.46 5.43
CA LEU A 156 -7.60 -12.17 5.07
C LEU A 156 -7.22 -10.78 5.57
N GLU A 157 -6.07 -10.69 6.22
CA GLU A 157 -5.57 -9.45 6.81
C GLU A 157 -4.18 -9.15 6.24
N LEU A 158 -4.00 -7.98 5.64
CA LEU A 158 -2.68 -7.53 5.22
C LEU A 158 -1.98 -6.88 6.42
N THR A 159 -0.90 -7.49 6.89
CA THR A 159 -0.24 -7.11 8.15
C THR A 159 0.90 -6.13 7.95
N SER A 160 1.55 -6.17 6.77
CA SER A 160 2.67 -5.29 6.44
C SER A 160 2.97 -5.30 4.96
N PHE A 161 3.58 -4.22 4.48
CA PHE A 161 4.16 -4.14 3.14
C PHE A 161 5.41 -3.25 3.15
N HIS A 162 6.32 -3.51 2.21
CA HIS A 162 7.45 -2.65 1.92
C HIS A 162 7.60 -2.51 0.40
N CYS A 163 7.88 -1.29 -0.05
CA CYS A 163 8.16 -0.98 -1.43
C CYS A 163 9.52 -0.29 -1.55
N PHE A 164 10.39 -0.87 -2.37
CA PHE A 164 11.72 -0.36 -2.67
C PHE A 164 11.71 0.17 -4.09
N ARG A 165 12.07 1.44 -4.26
CA ARG A 165 12.32 2.05 -5.57
C ARG A 165 13.80 2.36 -5.73
N LEU A 166 14.35 2.05 -6.90
CA LEU A 166 15.73 2.41 -7.24
C LEU A 166 15.88 3.93 -7.24
N GLY A 167 16.94 4.45 -6.62
CA GLY A 167 17.22 5.88 -6.54
C GLY A 167 16.41 6.67 -5.51
N GLU A 168 15.38 6.08 -4.90
CA GLU A 168 14.60 6.70 -3.82
C GLU A 168 15.52 7.03 -2.64
N LYS A 169 15.57 8.30 -2.24
CA LYS A 169 16.27 8.70 -1.02
C LYS A 169 15.53 8.07 0.16
N SER A 170 16.23 7.54 1.17
CA SER A 170 15.50 7.12 2.37
C SER A 170 14.75 8.35 2.89
N SER A 171 13.45 8.19 3.12
CA SER A 171 12.77 9.01 4.11
C SER A 171 13.63 8.92 5.38
N LYS A 172 13.97 10.09 5.90
CA LYS A 172 15.02 10.33 6.89
C LYS A 172 14.98 9.32 8.06
N GLU A 173 16.18 8.99 8.55
CA GLU A 173 16.40 8.56 9.94
C GLU A 173 15.73 9.54 10.93
#